data_AF-A0A951DSD0-F1
#
_entry.id   AF-A0A951DSD0-F1
#
_cell.length_a   1.000
_cell.length_b   1.000
_cell.length_c   1.000
_cell.angle_alpha   90.00
_cell.angle_beta   90.00
_cell.angle_gamma   90.00
#
_symmetry.space_group_name_H-M   'P 1'
#
loop_
_entity.id
_entity.type
_entity.pdbx_description
1 polymer ?
#
loop_
_entity_poly.entity_id
_entity_poly.type
_entity_poly.pdbx_seq_one_letter_code
_entity_poly.pdbx_strand_id
1 'polypeptide(L)'
;MKPSLRSTLVPTMIGAAAVALVVGCQVTTPTSPRATRTVQIDASDFAFNAPETLTAGVATIHLTNQGQEAHHAQLLRLQDGMSFDQFTTALQQEGEGALALVSGEGGPGTVGPAGSMDVTLDLKPGTYVLACFIAGPDGVPHLMKGMLKPIEVTPSSEPAAAQPQAKSTFTMRDFSFDMPSTLKAGKATYKVVNQGPQMHELNILKLAPGKTAADALAWEEAPAGPPPFEAAGGMNAFSTSGSGYMTLDLQPGNYLAICNVPDPASGAAHSHLGMIKNFTVSE
;
A
#
# COMPACT_ATOMS: atom_id res chain seq x y z
N MET A 1 50.67 -98.91 18.07
CA MET A 1 51.02 -98.19 19.31
C MET A 1 50.26 -96.88 19.33
N LYS A 2 49.41 -96.66 20.33
CA LYS A 2 48.60 -95.43 20.49
C LYS A 2 49.51 -94.22 20.81
N PRO A 3 49.19 -93.03 20.28
CA PRO A 3 49.38 -91.79 21.02
C PRO A 3 48.03 -91.14 21.37
N SER A 4 48.07 -90.38 22.46
CA SER A 4 46.96 -89.87 23.25
C SER A 4 46.25 -88.65 22.65
N LEU A 5 44.96 -88.54 22.96
CA LEU A 5 44.14 -87.34 22.76
C LEU A 5 44.62 -86.21 23.69
N ARG A 6 44.71 -84.99 23.15
CA ARG A 6 44.53 -83.75 23.92
C ARG A 6 43.39 -82.93 23.30
N SER A 7 42.38 -82.68 24.13
CA SER A 7 41.19 -81.89 23.86
C SER A 7 41.55 -80.40 23.79
N THR A 8 40.93 -79.66 22.88
CA THR A 8 40.90 -78.19 22.90
C THR A 8 39.47 -77.76 22.59
N LEU A 9 38.77 -77.26 23.61
CA LEU A 9 37.44 -76.65 23.47
C LEU A 9 37.57 -75.28 22.77
N VAL A 10 36.70 -75.03 21.80
CA VAL A 10 36.46 -73.70 21.20
C VAL A 10 35.14 -73.18 21.77
N PRO A 11 35.10 -71.99 22.42
CA PRO A 11 33.84 -71.41 22.87
C PRO A 11 33.11 -70.71 21.73
N THR A 12 31.84 -71.06 21.53
CA THR A 12 30.91 -70.46 20.58
C THR A 12 30.39 -69.13 21.14
N MET A 13 30.70 -68.00 20.49
CA MET A 13 30.13 -66.69 20.80
C MET A 13 28.76 -66.54 20.13
N ILE A 14 27.71 -66.40 20.93
CA ILE A 14 26.34 -66.07 20.48
C ILE A 14 26.24 -64.55 20.42
N GLY A 15 26.12 -63.99 19.21
CA GLY A 15 25.89 -62.55 18.99
C GLY A 15 24.40 -62.20 19.05
N ALA A 16 24.00 -61.37 20.01
CA ALA A 16 22.66 -60.79 20.08
C ALA A 16 22.58 -59.57 19.14
N ALA A 17 21.69 -59.61 18.16
CA ALA A 17 21.41 -58.46 17.28
C ALA A 17 20.35 -57.56 17.94
N ALA A 18 20.74 -56.35 18.33
CA ALA A 18 19.81 -55.31 18.78
C ALA A 18 19.23 -54.58 17.57
N VAL A 19 17.91 -54.64 17.39
CA VAL A 19 17.17 -53.85 16.40
C VAL A 19 16.87 -52.48 17.00
N ALA A 20 17.55 -51.45 16.51
CA ALA A 20 17.31 -50.05 16.90
C ALA A 20 16.14 -49.47 16.08
N LEU A 21 15.06 -49.09 16.76
CA LEU A 21 13.93 -48.38 16.19
C LEU A 21 14.29 -46.89 16.03
N VAL A 22 14.54 -46.43 14.81
CA VAL A 22 14.83 -45.02 14.52
C VAL A 22 13.51 -44.27 14.35
N VAL A 23 13.08 -43.56 15.38
CA VAL A 23 12.00 -42.56 15.29
C VAL A 23 12.57 -41.34 14.56
N GLY A 24 12.26 -41.20 13.27
CA GLY A 24 12.64 -40.03 12.49
C GLY A 24 11.85 -38.80 12.92
N CYS A 25 12.46 -37.90 13.69
CA CYS A 25 11.98 -36.52 13.81
C CYS A 25 12.00 -35.90 12.40
N GLN A 26 10.83 -35.73 11.78
CA GLN A 26 10.71 -34.89 10.60
C GLN A 26 10.92 -33.44 11.04
N VAL A 27 12.15 -32.95 10.84
CA VAL A 27 12.46 -31.53 10.95
C VAL A 27 11.77 -30.84 9.78
N THR A 28 10.58 -30.29 10.01
CA THR A 28 9.93 -29.39 9.05
C THR A 28 10.83 -28.17 8.89
N THR A 29 11.47 -28.05 7.73
CA THR A 29 12.26 -26.87 7.38
C THR A 29 11.30 -25.69 7.27
N PRO A 30 11.50 -24.58 8.02
CA PRO A 30 10.65 -23.42 7.88
C PRO A 30 10.77 -22.88 6.44
N THR A 31 9.65 -22.86 5.72
CA THR A 31 9.60 -22.28 4.38
C THR A 31 9.86 -20.78 4.49
N SER A 32 10.94 -20.30 3.89
CA SER A 32 11.23 -18.86 3.83
C SER A 32 10.08 -18.13 3.12
N PRO A 33 9.60 -17.00 3.64
CA PRO A 33 8.57 -16.22 2.97
C PRO A 33 9.04 -15.81 1.57
N ARG A 34 8.13 -15.89 0.59
CA ARG A 34 8.42 -15.44 -0.78
C ARG A 34 8.64 -13.93 -0.80
N ALA A 35 9.53 -13.47 -1.69
CA ALA A 35 9.68 -12.06 -2.01
C ALA A 35 8.35 -11.47 -2.52
N THR A 36 8.05 -10.24 -2.09
CA THR A 36 6.86 -9.49 -2.52
C THR A 36 6.93 -9.18 -4.01
N ARG A 37 5.87 -9.52 -4.75
CA ARG A 37 5.77 -9.17 -6.18
C ARG A 37 5.55 -7.66 -6.37
N THR A 38 6.08 -7.11 -7.45
CA THR A 38 5.88 -5.70 -7.82
C THR A 38 4.92 -5.58 -9.01
N VAL A 39 3.90 -4.73 -8.88
CA VAL A 39 2.96 -4.33 -9.93
C VAL A 39 3.38 -2.97 -10.43
N GLN A 40 3.66 -2.87 -11.72
CA GLN A 40 3.99 -1.61 -12.37
C GLN A 40 2.70 -0.90 -12.81
N ILE A 41 2.57 0.37 -12.45
CA ILE A 41 1.53 1.27 -12.93
C ILE A 41 2.24 2.50 -13.49
N ASP A 42 2.07 2.78 -14.77
CA ASP A 42 2.50 4.04 -15.36
C ASP A 42 1.28 4.96 -15.49
N ALA A 43 1.36 6.13 -14.88
CA ALA A 43 0.42 7.21 -15.10
C ALA A 43 0.93 8.10 -16.24
N SER A 44 0.02 8.49 -17.12
CA SER A 44 0.18 9.59 -18.07
C SER A 44 -1.03 10.50 -17.92
N ASP A 45 -1.01 11.69 -18.52
CA ASP A 45 -2.13 12.61 -18.39
C ASP A 45 -3.43 11.94 -18.84
N PHE A 46 -4.31 11.75 -17.85
CA PHE A 46 -5.65 11.18 -17.96
C PHE A 46 -5.74 9.66 -18.26
N ALA A 47 -4.64 8.90 -18.10
CA ALA A 47 -4.66 7.45 -18.34
C ALA A 47 -3.70 6.65 -17.46
N PHE A 48 -4.06 5.41 -17.18
CA PHE A 48 -3.20 4.41 -16.54
C PHE A 48 -2.81 3.28 -17.50
N ASN A 49 -1.51 3.01 -17.59
CA ASN A 49 -0.99 1.74 -18.08
C ASN A 49 -0.73 0.82 -16.88
N ALA A 50 -1.48 -0.27 -16.79
CA ALA A 50 -1.41 -1.23 -15.70
C ALA A 50 -1.92 -2.61 -16.18
N PRO A 51 -1.57 -3.72 -15.51
CA PRO A 51 -2.16 -5.03 -15.78
C PRO A 51 -3.69 -5.02 -15.59
N GLU A 52 -4.41 -5.74 -16.45
CA GLU A 52 -5.87 -5.95 -16.32
C GLU A 52 -6.21 -6.97 -15.23
N THR A 53 -5.26 -7.84 -14.89
CA THR A 53 -5.45 -8.89 -13.89
C THR A 53 -4.25 -8.96 -12.96
N LEU A 54 -4.52 -9.07 -11.66
CA LEU A 54 -3.54 -9.28 -10.61
C LEU A 54 -3.89 -10.54 -9.81
N THR A 55 -2.89 -11.11 -9.14
CA THR A 55 -3.09 -12.21 -8.20
C THR A 55 -3.20 -11.68 -6.77
N ALA A 56 -4.18 -12.16 -5.99
CA ALA A 56 -4.37 -11.76 -4.59
C ALA A 56 -3.13 -11.98 -3.72
N GLY A 57 -3.03 -11.23 -2.63
CA GLY A 57 -1.94 -11.26 -1.66
C GLY A 57 -1.08 -9.99 -1.64
N VAL A 58 -0.01 -10.05 -0.85
CA VAL A 58 0.89 -8.91 -0.60
C VAL A 58 1.64 -8.52 -1.88
N ALA A 59 1.58 -7.22 -2.19
CA ALA A 59 1.90 -6.63 -3.47
C ALA A 59 2.55 -5.27 -3.30
N THR A 60 3.74 -5.04 -3.86
CA THR A 60 4.22 -3.66 -4.03
C THR A 60 3.60 -3.09 -5.30
N ILE A 61 2.92 -1.97 -5.18
CA ILE A 61 2.44 -1.15 -6.29
C ILE A 61 3.49 -0.06 -6.51
N HIS A 62 4.15 -0.11 -7.66
CA HIS A 62 5.08 0.91 -8.11
C HIS A 62 4.37 1.82 -9.10
N LEU A 63 4.18 3.09 -8.72
CA LEU A 63 3.64 4.11 -9.61
C LEU A 63 4.78 4.92 -10.20
N THR A 64 4.81 5.07 -11.52
CA THR A 64 5.63 6.05 -12.22
C THR A 64 4.75 7.08 -12.91
N ASN A 65 5.03 8.37 -12.74
CA ASN A 65 4.35 9.45 -13.43
C ASN A 65 5.15 9.89 -14.67
N GLN A 66 4.62 9.59 -15.84
CA GLN A 66 5.13 9.98 -17.16
C GLN A 66 4.36 11.18 -17.76
N GLY A 67 3.37 11.70 -17.05
CA GLY A 67 2.57 12.86 -17.43
C GLY A 67 3.20 14.18 -17.02
N GLN A 68 2.57 15.28 -17.46
CA GLN A 68 2.96 16.63 -17.10
C GLN A 68 2.20 17.14 -15.88
N GLU A 69 1.08 16.52 -15.53
CA GLU A 69 0.32 16.80 -14.31
C GLU A 69 0.76 15.87 -13.17
N ALA A 70 0.44 16.25 -11.92
CA ALA A 70 0.63 15.36 -10.78
C ALA A 70 -0.41 14.24 -10.82
N HIS A 71 -0.01 13.02 -10.46
CA HIS A 71 -0.86 11.83 -10.50
C HIS A 71 -0.74 11.04 -9.21
N HIS A 72 -1.81 10.34 -8.85
CA HIS A 72 -1.84 9.32 -7.80
C HIS A 72 -2.65 8.13 -8.33
N ALA A 73 -2.65 7.00 -7.63
CA ALA A 73 -3.44 5.83 -8.05
C ALA A 73 -4.21 5.27 -6.85
N GLN A 74 -5.50 5.58 -6.75
CA GLN A 74 -6.39 4.99 -5.74
C GLN A 74 -6.86 3.63 -6.24
N LEU A 75 -6.72 2.59 -5.41
CA LEU A 75 -7.38 1.31 -5.63
C LEU A 75 -8.73 1.34 -4.93
N LEU A 76 -9.80 1.27 -5.72
CA LEU A 76 -11.18 1.15 -5.24
C LEU A 76 -11.66 -0.26 -5.53
N ARG A 77 -12.02 -1.03 -4.50
CA ARG A 77 -12.69 -2.31 -4.72
C ARG A 77 -14.18 -2.08 -4.84
N LEU A 78 -14.77 -2.55 -5.94
CA LEU A 78 -16.22 -2.48 -6.15
C LEU A 78 -16.93 -3.43 -5.19
N GLN A 79 -18.15 -3.08 -4.77
CA GLN A 79 -19.02 -4.00 -4.05
C GLN A 79 -19.24 -5.29 -4.85
N ASP A 80 -19.46 -6.41 -4.15
CA ASP A 80 -19.66 -7.70 -4.79
C ASP A 80 -20.84 -7.66 -5.78
N GLY A 81 -20.58 -8.09 -7.02
CA GLY A 81 -21.57 -8.09 -8.10
C GLY A 81 -21.71 -6.75 -8.85
N MET A 82 -21.01 -5.70 -8.44
CA MET A 82 -20.94 -4.45 -9.20
C MET A 82 -19.92 -4.55 -10.33
N SER A 83 -20.35 -4.15 -11.53
CA SER A 83 -19.48 -4.01 -12.70
C SER A 83 -18.87 -2.61 -12.81
N PHE A 84 -17.80 -2.51 -13.59
CA PHE A 84 -17.17 -1.22 -13.92
C PHE A 84 -18.14 -0.25 -14.63
N ASP A 85 -18.99 -0.75 -15.53
CA ASP A 85 -19.97 0.06 -16.26
C ASP A 85 -21.05 0.62 -15.31
N GLN A 86 -21.51 -0.19 -14.35
CA GLN A 86 -22.43 0.28 -13.31
C GLN A 86 -21.78 1.35 -12.43
N PHE A 87 -20.52 1.14 -12.02
CA PHE A 87 -19.81 2.12 -11.20
C PHE A 87 -19.59 3.44 -11.96
N THR A 88 -19.13 3.39 -13.21
CA THR A 88 -18.93 4.60 -14.02
C THR A 88 -20.24 5.31 -14.34
N THR A 89 -21.34 4.58 -14.54
CA THR A 89 -22.69 5.16 -14.67
C THR A 89 -23.10 5.88 -13.39
N ALA A 90 -22.93 5.26 -12.22
CA ALA A 90 -23.22 5.89 -10.94
C ALA A 90 -22.36 7.13 -10.72
N LEU A 91 -21.07 7.06 -11.05
CA LEU A 91 -20.14 8.18 -10.95
C LEU A 91 -20.55 9.38 -11.83
N GLN A 92 -21.07 9.13 -13.04
CA GLN A 92 -21.61 10.17 -13.91
C GLN A 92 -22.90 10.79 -13.37
N GLN A 93 -23.73 10.01 -12.70
CA GLN A 93 -25.05 10.45 -12.20
C GLN A 93 -24.97 11.13 -10.83
N GLU A 94 -24.09 10.63 -9.96
CA GLU A 94 -24.05 10.95 -8.53
C GLU A 94 -22.75 11.64 -8.11
N GLY A 95 -21.75 11.74 -9.02
CA GLY A 95 -20.45 12.28 -8.70
C GLY A 95 -19.79 11.52 -7.55
N GLU A 96 -19.30 12.25 -6.54
CA GLU A 96 -18.67 11.66 -5.36
C GLU A 96 -19.61 10.74 -4.55
N GLY A 97 -20.94 10.86 -4.70
CA GLY A 97 -21.90 9.95 -4.08
C GLY A 97 -21.68 8.48 -4.47
N ALA A 98 -21.15 8.23 -5.68
CA ALA A 98 -20.80 6.89 -6.15
C ALA A 98 -19.69 6.23 -5.32
N LEU A 99 -18.92 6.98 -4.53
CA LEU A 99 -17.91 6.41 -3.63
C LEU A 99 -18.51 5.56 -2.51
N ALA A 100 -19.82 5.67 -2.24
CA ALA A 100 -20.53 4.75 -1.34
C ALA A 100 -20.60 3.30 -1.88
N LEU A 101 -20.34 3.11 -3.18
CA LEU A 101 -20.43 1.83 -3.88
C LEU A 101 -19.09 1.07 -3.92
N VAL A 102 -18.05 1.61 -3.29
CA VAL A 102 -16.69 1.06 -3.31
C VAL A 102 -16.07 1.08 -1.91
N SER A 103 -15.07 0.22 -1.69
CA SER A 103 -14.13 0.37 -0.58
C SER A 103 -12.80 0.92 -1.08
N GLY A 104 -12.21 1.83 -0.31
CA GLY A 104 -10.85 2.29 -0.53
C GLY A 104 -9.88 1.23 -0.03
N GLU A 105 -9.00 0.75 -0.90
CA GLU A 105 -8.02 -0.31 -0.62
C GLU A 105 -6.58 0.21 -0.64
N GLY A 106 -6.42 1.53 -0.46
CA GLY A 106 -5.14 2.23 -0.48
C GLY A 106 -4.64 2.52 -1.90
N GLY A 107 -3.33 2.75 -2.01
CA GLY A 107 -2.66 3.00 -3.28
C GLY A 107 -1.55 4.04 -3.17
N PRO A 108 -0.71 4.18 -4.21
CA PRO A 108 0.29 5.24 -4.26
C PRO A 108 -0.34 6.63 -4.17
N GLY A 109 0.11 7.43 -3.21
CA GLY A 109 -0.23 8.85 -3.08
C GLY A 109 0.31 9.71 -4.22
N THR A 110 0.19 11.04 -4.07
CA THR A 110 0.52 11.98 -5.14
C THR A 110 2.01 12.02 -5.48
N VAL A 111 2.32 11.89 -6.76
CA VAL A 111 3.65 12.05 -7.35
C VAL A 111 3.63 13.12 -8.44
N GLY A 112 4.59 14.05 -8.40
CA GLY A 112 4.77 15.05 -9.45
C GLY A 112 5.31 14.45 -10.76
N PRO A 113 5.42 15.27 -11.83
CA PRO A 113 5.97 14.84 -13.12
C PRO A 113 7.34 14.17 -12.99
N ALA A 114 7.57 13.09 -13.74
CA ALA A 114 8.77 12.24 -13.69
C ALA A 114 9.05 11.59 -12.31
N GLY A 115 8.12 11.72 -11.35
CA GLY A 115 8.22 11.10 -10.03
C GLY A 115 7.79 9.64 -10.03
N SER A 116 8.18 8.93 -8.98
CA SER A 116 7.74 7.55 -8.74
C SER A 116 7.63 7.27 -7.26
N MET A 117 6.79 6.31 -6.87
CA MET A 117 6.75 5.85 -5.49
C MET A 117 6.24 4.41 -5.33
N ASP A 118 6.52 3.83 -4.17
CA ASP A 118 6.11 2.48 -3.79
C ASP A 118 5.13 2.50 -2.60
N VAL A 119 4.04 1.76 -2.74
CA VAL A 119 3.26 1.27 -1.59
C VAL A 119 3.14 -0.25 -1.65
N THR A 120 2.99 -0.90 -0.50
CA THR A 120 2.68 -2.32 -0.42
C THR A 120 1.29 -2.53 0.18
N LEU A 121 0.46 -3.28 -0.54
CA LEU A 121 -0.92 -3.57 -0.19
C LEU A 121 -1.13 -5.09 -0.09
N ASP A 122 -2.11 -5.52 0.70
CA ASP A 122 -2.58 -6.91 0.74
C ASP A 122 -3.88 -7.02 -0.07
N LEU A 123 -3.75 -7.31 -1.37
CA LEU A 123 -4.89 -7.31 -2.29
C LEU A 123 -5.77 -8.52 -2.07
N LYS A 124 -7.09 -8.31 -1.95
CA LYS A 124 -8.07 -9.39 -1.83
C LYS A 124 -8.68 -9.69 -3.20
N PRO A 125 -9.18 -10.91 -3.44
CA PRO A 125 -9.88 -11.21 -4.68
C PRO A 125 -11.10 -10.29 -4.86
N GLY A 126 -11.36 -9.87 -6.10
CA GLY A 126 -12.48 -9.03 -6.46
C GLY A 126 -12.16 -8.08 -7.62
N THR A 127 -13.16 -7.30 -8.00
CA THR A 127 -13.05 -6.29 -9.06
C THR A 127 -12.67 -4.95 -8.46
N TYR A 128 -11.61 -4.35 -9.01
CA TYR A 128 -11.05 -3.08 -8.59
C TYR A 128 -11.13 -2.06 -9.72
N VAL A 129 -11.04 -0.79 -9.35
CA VAL A 129 -10.85 0.35 -10.25
C VAL A 129 -9.65 1.15 -9.74
N LEU A 130 -8.67 1.38 -10.62
CA LEU A 130 -7.69 2.45 -10.45
C LEU A 130 -8.34 3.77 -10.79
N ALA A 131 -8.22 4.76 -9.91
CA ALA A 131 -8.75 6.10 -10.11
C ALA A 131 -7.74 7.18 -9.74
N CYS A 132 -7.71 8.27 -10.51
CA CYS A 132 -7.01 9.50 -10.17
C CYS A 132 -8.03 10.62 -9.91
N PHE A 133 -8.10 11.10 -8.68
CA PHE A 133 -9.00 12.15 -8.19
C PHE A 133 -8.42 13.56 -8.27
N ILE A 134 -7.12 13.69 -8.58
CA ILE A 134 -6.46 15.00 -8.70
C ILE A 134 -7.17 15.84 -9.77
N ALA A 135 -7.52 17.07 -9.41
CA ALA A 135 -8.02 18.06 -10.34
C ALA A 135 -6.87 18.66 -11.14
N GLY A 136 -7.04 18.75 -12.46
CA GLY A 136 -6.10 19.45 -13.32
C GLY A 136 -6.21 20.98 -13.18
N PRO A 137 -5.39 21.74 -13.92
CA PRO A 137 -5.43 23.22 -13.90
C PRO A 137 -6.76 23.84 -14.30
N ASP A 138 -7.62 23.09 -14.99
CA ASP A 138 -8.99 23.47 -15.36
C ASP A 138 -10.02 23.17 -14.25
N GLY A 139 -9.57 22.68 -13.09
CA GLY A 139 -10.42 22.30 -11.96
C GLY A 139 -11.17 20.98 -12.15
N VAL A 140 -10.95 20.27 -13.27
CA VAL A 140 -11.65 19.02 -13.56
C VAL A 140 -10.83 17.83 -13.06
N PRO A 141 -11.38 16.95 -12.20
CA PRO A 141 -10.71 15.73 -11.76
C PRO A 141 -10.31 14.82 -12.93
N HIS A 142 -9.12 14.22 -12.86
CA HIS A 142 -8.61 13.36 -13.94
C HIS A 142 -9.51 12.17 -14.25
N LEU A 143 -10.17 11.58 -13.26
CA LEU A 143 -11.14 10.52 -13.51
C LEU A 143 -12.30 10.97 -14.42
N MET A 144 -12.72 12.24 -14.33
CA MET A 144 -13.76 12.82 -15.20
C MET A 144 -13.26 13.04 -16.63
N LYS A 145 -11.94 13.02 -16.82
CA LYS A 145 -11.26 13.03 -18.12
C LYS A 145 -10.94 11.63 -18.64
N GLY A 146 -11.37 10.57 -17.92
CA GLY A 146 -11.19 9.17 -18.32
C GLY A 146 -10.09 8.42 -17.57
N MET A 147 -9.49 9.00 -16.52
CA MET A 147 -8.41 8.36 -15.76
C MET A 147 -8.93 7.32 -14.75
N LEU A 148 -9.61 6.31 -15.29
CA LEU A 148 -10.13 5.14 -14.59
C LEU A 148 -9.69 3.88 -15.32
N LYS A 149 -9.31 2.83 -14.59
CA LYS A 149 -8.97 1.55 -15.20
C LYS A 149 -9.46 0.37 -14.34
N PRO A 150 -10.29 -0.54 -14.87
CA PRO A 150 -10.68 -1.74 -14.15
C PRO A 150 -9.48 -2.69 -14.01
N ILE A 151 -9.41 -3.37 -12.87
CA ILE A 151 -8.45 -4.43 -12.57
C ILE A 151 -9.19 -5.58 -11.89
N GLU A 152 -9.01 -6.79 -12.37
CA GLU A 152 -9.50 -7.98 -11.68
C GLU A 152 -8.41 -8.58 -10.78
N VAL A 153 -8.70 -8.82 -9.51
CA VAL A 153 -7.80 -9.52 -8.60
C VAL A 153 -8.31 -10.96 -8.42
N THR A 154 -7.57 -11.93 -8.94
CA THR A 154 -7.95 -13.35 -8.85
C THR A 154 -7.37 -14.02 -7.60
N PRO A 155 -8.01 -15.08 -7.08
CA PRO A 155 -7.45 -15.88 -6.00
C PRO A 155 -6.03 -16.39 -6.31
N SER A 156 -5.21 -16.51 -5.28
CA SER A 156 -3.88 -17.10 -5.35
C SER A 156 -3.87 -18.47 -4.68
N SER A 157 -3.19 -19.44 -5.28
CA SER A 157 -2.81 -20.69 -4.61
C SER A 157 -1.38 -20.65 -4.06
N GLU A 158 -0.67 -19.54 -4.23
CA GLU A 158 0.71 -19.40 -3.77
C GLU A 158 0.76 -19.06 -2.27
N PRO A 159 1.83 -19.45 -1.56
CA PRO A 159 2.04 -19.03 -0.18
C PRO A 159 2.04 -17.51 -0.05
N ALA A 160 1.49 -16.99 1.05
CA ALA A 160 1.49 -15.56 1.34
C ALA A 160 2.93 -15.01 1.39
N ALA A 161 3.20 -13.96 0.63
CA ALA A 161 4.44 -13.21 0.76
C ALA A 161 4.49 -12.49 2.12
N ALA A 162 5.70 -12.29 2.66
CA ALA A 162 5.86 -11.54 3.89
C ALA A 162 5.45 -10.07 3.71
N GLN A 163 4.88 -9.50 4.76
CA GLN A 163 4.68 -8.06 4.85
C GLN A 163 6.03 -7.35 5.06
N PRO A 164 6.22 -6.12 4.55
CA PRO A 164 7.42 -5.34 4.80
C PRO A 164 7.65 -5.09 6.30
N GLN A 165 8.90 -5.00 6.71
CA GLN A 165 9.24 -4.47 8.03
C GLN A 165 9.02 -2.96 8.04
N ALA A 166 8.16 -2.48 8.94
CA ALA A 166 7.89 -1.06 9.11
C ALA A 166 8.74 -0.48 10.26
N LYS A 167 9.27 0.72 10.06
CA LYS A 167 9.97 1.51 11.09
C LYS A 167 9.02 1.96 12.20
N SER A 168 7.79 2.29 11.83
CA SER A 168 6.69 2.64 12.75
C SER A 168 5.35 2.52 12.03
N THR A 169 4.27 2.60 12.81
CA THR A 169 2.89 2.68 12.30
C THR A 169 2.38 4.12 12.41
N PHE A 170 1.77 4.63 11.35
CA PHE A 170 0.98 5.86 11.34
C PHE A 170 -0.50 5.49 11.30
N THR A 171 -1.29 6.15 12.15
CA THR A 171 -2.72 5.86 12.28
C THR A 171 -3.53 7.06 11.85
N MET A 172 -4.51 6.81 10.98
CA MET A 172 -5.54 7.77 10.60
C MET A 172 -6.78 7.44 11.44
N ARG A 173 -7.32 8.43 12.14
CA ARG A 173 -8.53 8.26 12.95
C ARG A 173 -9.23 9.60 13.09
N ASP A 174 -10.52 9.60 12.80
CA ASP A 174 -11.33 10.81 12.75
C ASP A 174 -10.61 11.85 11.87
N PHE A 175 -10.64 13.14 12.20
CA PHE A 175 -9.89 14.15 11.44
C PHE A 175 -8.46 14.33 11.97
N SER A 176 -7.73 13.24 12.22
CA SER A 176 -6.37 13.33 12.78
C SER A 176 -5.39 12.26 12.29
N PHE A 177 -4.10 12.62 12.37
CA PHE A 177 -2.97 11.72 12.15
C PHE A 177 -2.17 11.48 13.43
N ASP A 178 -2.15 10.23 13.90
CA ASP A 178 -1.20 9.78 14.90
C ASP A 178 0.10 9.31 14.22
N MET A 179 1.12 10.17 14.31
CA MET A 179 2.45 9.99 13.76
C MET A 179 3.45 10.94 14.46
N PRO A 180 4.76 10.70 14.42
CA PRO A 180 5.75 11.61 15.00
C PRO A 180 5.71 13.00 14.35
N SER A 181 6.01 14.05 15.13
CA SER A 181 6.20 15.42 14.62
C SER A 181 7.58 15.64 13.98
N THR A 182 8.48 14.67 14.11
CA THR A 182 9.80 14.66 13.47
C THR A 182 10.10 13.26 12.93
N LEU A 183 10.49 13.20 11.66
CA LEU A 183 11.03 12.01 11.00
C LEU A 183 12.51 12.22 10.68
N LYS A 184 13.20 11.12 10.36
CA LYS A 184 14.58 11.15 9.86
C LYS A 184 14.57 11.16 8.32
N ALA A 185 15.51 11.88 7.75
CA ALA A 185 15.74 11.90 6.31
C ALA A 185 16.13 10.51 5.77
N GLY A 186 15.94 10.33 4.47
CA GLY A 186 16.24 9.11 3.72
C GLY A 186 15.07 8.13 3.61
N LYS A 187 15.37 6.99 2.98
CA LYS A 187 14.38 5.95 2.66
C LYS A 187 13.94 5.18 3.90
N ALA A 188 12.63 5.13 4.16
CA ALA A 188 12.03 4.34 5.23
C ALA A 188 10.63 3.85 4.87
N THR A 189 10.24 2.71 5.44
CA THR A 189 8.92 2.10 5.26
C THR A 189 8.08 2.27 6.53
N TYR A 190 6.84 2.70 6.35
CA TYR A 190 5.88 2.95 7.42
C TYR A 190 4.60 2.18 7.16
N LYS A 191 4.05 1.56 8.20
CA LYS A 191 2.70 0.98 8.12
C LYS A 191 1.69 2.11 8.28
N VAL A 192 0.69 2.18 7.42
CA VAL A 192 -0.43 3.13 7.52
C VAL A 192 -1.69 2.33 7.82
N VAL A 193 -2.46 2.75 8.82
CA VAL A 193 -3.69 2.08 9.23
C VAL A 193 -4.80 3.10 9.36
N ASN A 194 -5.95 2.82 8.75
CA ASN A 194 -7.17 3.55 9.05
C ASN A 194 -7.91 2.88 10.23
N GLN A 195 -8.06 3.61 11.33
CA GLN A 195 -8.87 3.19 12.48
C GLN A 195 -10.05 4.14 12.75
N GLY A 196 -10.27 5.12 11.85
CA GLY A 196 -11.43 6.00 11.88
C GLY A 196 -12.67 5.33 11.27
N PRO A 197 -13.86 5.91 11.51
CA PRO A 197 -15.11 5.42 10.93
C PRO A 197 -15.29 5.83 9.46
N GLN A 198 -14.52 6.81 8.99
CA GLN A 198 -14.55 7.29 7.61
C GLN A 198 -13.35 6.77 6.82
N MET A 199 -13.46 6.86 5.49
CA MET A 199 -12.33 6.65 4.60
C MET A 199 -11.29 7.77 4.83
N HIS A 200 -10.02 7.42 4.92
CA HIS A 200 -8.94 8.39 5.12
C HIS A 200 -7.72 8.03 4.28
N GLU A 201 -7.02 9.06 3.82
CA GLU A 201 -5.71 8.97 3.16
C GLU A 201 -4.64 9.72 3.97
N LEU A 202 -3.38 9.44 3.67
CA LEU A 202 -2.22 10.11 4.24
C LEU A 202 -1.27 10.48 3.10
N ASN A 203 -1.51 11.64 2.50
CA ASN A 203 -0.60 12.24 1.52
C ASN A 203 0.40 13.16 2.21
N ILE A 204 1.62 13.25 1.65
CA ILE A 204 2.72 14.03 2.21
C ILE A 204 3.11 15.13 1.23
N LEU A 205 3.13 16.37 1.72
CA LEU A 205 3.57 17.55 0.98
C LEU A 205 4.84 18.11 1.63
N LYS A 206 5.90 18.32 0.84
CA LYS A 206 7.09 19.08 1.26
C LYS A 206 6.79 20.55 1.07
N LEU A 207 6.70 21.32 2.16
CA LEU A 207 6.43 22.75 2.08
C LEU A 207 7.67 23.49 1.55
N ALA A 208 7.45 24.44 0.63
CA ALA A 208 8.52 25.29 0.14
C ALA A 208 9.08 26.18 1.29
N PRO A 209 10.33 26.68 1.18
CA PRO A 209 10.93 27.51 2.22
C PRO A 209 10.04 28.69 2.63
N GLY A 210 9.76 28.80 3.94
CA GLY A 210 8.92 29.86 4.51
C GLY A 210 7.41 29.68 4.30
N LYS A 211 6.96 28.60 3.65
CA LYS A 211 5.53 28.28 3.48
C LYS A 211 5.00 27.45 4.63
N THR A 212 3.69 27.56 4.83
CA THR A 212 2.93 26.97 5.93
C THR A 212 1.83 26.04 5.43
N ALA A 213 1.24 25.26 6.34
CA ALA A 213 0.04 24.50 6.02
C ALA A 213 -1.13 25.39 5.55
N ALA A 214 -1.26 26.59 6.12
CA ALA A 214 -2.29 27.53 5.69
C ALA A 214 -2.08 28.02 4.25
N ASP A 215 -0.82 28.22 3.83
CA ASP A 215 -0.53 28.53 2.42
C ASP A 215 -0.90 27.38 1.49
N ALA A 216 -0.65 26.14 1.91
CA ALA A 216 -1.01 24.94 1.13
C ALA A 216 -2.53 24.81 0.97
N LEU A 217 -3.29 24.92 2.07
CA LEU A 217 -4.76 24.84 2.03
C LEU A 217 -5.38 25.99 1.23
N ALA A 218 -4.88 27.21 1.39
CA ALA A 218 -5.36 28.36 0.61
C ALA A 218 -5.11 28.18 -0.89
N TRP A 219 -4.00 27.54 -1.27
CA TRP A 219 -3.71 27.21 -2.66
C TRP A 219 -4.61 26.06 -3.16
N GLU A 220 -4.91 25.03 -2.36
CA GLU A 220 -5.84 23.96 -2.76
C GLU A 220 -7.29 24.47 -2.96
N GLU A 221 -7.73 25.42 -2.13
CA GLU A 221 -9.05 26.05 -2.25
C GLU A 221 -9.16 26.94 -3.51
N ALA A 222 -8.09 27.66 -3.84
CA ALA A 222 -8.04 28.55 -5.00
C ALA A 222 -6.69 28.45 -5.74
N PRO A 223 -6.47 27.39 -6.54
CA PRO A 223 -5.20 27.17 -7.22
C PRO A 223 -4.84 28.33 -8.15
N ALA A 224 -3.74 29.01 -7.83
CA ALA A 224 -3.21 30.09 -8.63
C ALA A 224 -1.68 30.09 -8.58
N GLY A 225 -1.05 30.04 -9.75
CA GLY A 225 0.40 29.92 -9.86
C GLY A 225 0.94 28.58 -9.35
N PRO A 226 2.27 28.45 -9.17
CA PRO A 226 2.86 27.21 -8.68
C PRO A 226 2.44 26.91 -7.24
N PRO A 227 2.27 25.63 -6.86
CA PRO A 227 1.93 25.25 -5.50
C PRO A 227 3.02 25.66 -4.51
N PRO A 228 2.68 26.02 -3.26
CA PRO A 228 3.65 26.34 -2.21
C PRO A 228 4.29 25.07 -1.60
N PHE A 229 4.25 23.95 -2.31
CA PHE A 229 4.74 22.64 -1.87
C PHE A 229 5.10 21.74 -3.06
N GLU A 230 5.87 20.70 -2.78
CA GLU A 230 6.11 19.57 -3.67
C GLU A 230 5.41 18.32 -3.10
N ALA A 231 4.79 17.52 -3.97
CA ALA A 231 4.24 16.23 -3.54
C ALA A 231 5.40 15.26 -3.20
N ALA A 232 5.31 14.63 -2.03
CA ALA A 232 6.34 13.73 -1.51
C ALA A 232 5.80 12.30 -1.29
N GLY A 233 4.79 11.92 -2.07
CA GLY A 233 4.13 10.61 -2.00
C GLY A 233 3.10 10.52 -0.88
N GLY A 234 2.80 9.29 -0.49
CA GLY A 234 1.84 8.99 0.56
C GLY A 234 1.08 7.69 0.33
N MET A 235 0.03 7.50 1.11
CA MET A 235 -0.88 6.37 0.99
C MET A 235 -2.27 6.91 0.70
N ASN A 236 -2.83 6.52 -0.44
CA ASN A 236 -4.20 6.81 -0.81
C ASN A 236 -5.20 6.10 0.13
N ALA A 237 -6.47 6.40 -0.08
CA ALA A 237 -7.48 6.22 0.92
C ALA A 237 -7.77 4.74 1.22
N PHE A 238 -7.88 4.43 2.51
CA PHE A 238 -8.40 3.17 3.01
C PHE A 238 -9.79 3.41 3.59
N SER A 239 -10.74 2.51 3.29
CA SER A 239 -11.94 2.35 4.11
C SER A 239 -11.57 1.90 5.53
N THR A 240 -12.55 1.92 6.44
CA THR A 240 -12.39 1.56 7.85
C THR A 240 -11.63 0.24 8.04
N SER A 241 -10.65 0.22 8.96
CA SER A 241 -9.76 -0.91 9.26
C SER A 241 -8.76 -1.29 8.16
N GLY A 242 -8.75 -0.60 7.01
CA GLY A 242 -7.77 -0.83 5.95
C GLY A 242 -6.34 -0.47 6.38
N SER A 243 -5.36 -1.15 5.79
CA SER A 243 -3.95 -0.87 6.06
C SER A 243 -3.04 -1.27 4.91
N GLY A 244 -1.89 -0.60 4.85
CA GLY A 244 -0.83 -0.88 3.89
C GLY A 244 0.50 -0.36 4.39
N TYR A 245 1.51 -0.41 3.54
CA TYR A 245 2.84 0.11 3.83
C TYR A 245 3.20 1.13 2.77
N MET A 246 3.68 2.31 3.17
CA MET A 246 4.24 3.27 2.23
C MET A 246 5.75 3.34 2.43
N THR A 247 6.49 3.49 1.34
CA THR A 247 7.92 3.79 1.38
C THR A 247 8.12 5.24 0.98
N LEU A 248 8.72 6.01 1.88
CA LEU A 248 9.04 7.42 1.65
C LEU A 248 10.56 7.58 1.60
N ASP A 249 11.04 8.47 0.73
CA ASP A 249 12.43 8.92 0.68
C ASP A 249 12.46 10.43 0.90
N LEU A 250 12.54 10.83 2.17
CA LEU A 250 12.33 12.21 2.57
C LEU A 250 13.65 12.96 2.71
N GLN A 251 13.70 14.16 2.14
CA GLN A 251 14.81 15.08 2.36
C GLN A 251 14.53 15.97 3.57
N PRO A 252 15.54 16.53 4.25
CA PRO A 252 15.32 17.50 5.32
C PRO A 252 14.39 18.64 4.92
N GLY A 253 13.53 19.09 5.84
CA GLY A 253 12.59 20.19 5.58
C GLY A 253 11.32 20.15 6.43
N ASN A 254 10.39 21.05 6.10
CA ASN A 254 9.06 21.13 6.71
C ASN A 254 8.04 20.44 5.81
N TYR A 255 7.14 19.69 6.41
CA TYR A 255 6.18 18.86 5.70
C TYR A 255 4.78 18.98 6.30
N LEU A 256 3.79 18.67 5.47
CA LEU A 256 2.39 18.55 5.83
C LEU A 256 1.91 17.15 5.48
N ALA A 257 1.36 16.43 6.46
CA ALA A 257 0.48 15.30 6.18
C ALA A 257 -0.95 15.83 6.01
N ILE A 258 -1.66 15.36 4.99
CA ILE A 258 -2.97 15.87 4.59
C ILE A 258 -3.89 14.73 4.13
N CYS A 259 -5.19 14.86 4.43
CA CYS A 259 -6.27 14.02 3.92
C CYS A 259 -7.27 14.89 3.16
N ASN A 260 -7.42 14.66 1.86
CA ASN A 260 -8.39 15.40 1.03
C ASN A 260 -9.65 14.57 0.70
N VAL A 261 -9.84 13.41 1.35
CA VAL A 261 -11.09 12.65 1.24
C VAL A 261 -12.27 13.55 1.68
N PRO A 262 -13.34 13.66 0.88
CA PRO A 262 -14.54 14.40 1.27
C PRO A 262 -15.27 13.74 2.45
N ASP A 263 -15.70 14.54 3.41
CA ASP A 263 -16.59 14.11 4.49
C ASP A 263 -17.99 13.78 3.94
N PRO A 264 -18.52 12.56 4.15
CA PRO A 264 -19.82 12.18 3.60
C PRO A 264 -21.01 13.03 4.06
N ALA A 265 -20.89 13.72 5.20
CA ALA A 265 -21.98 14.52 5.75
C ALA A 265 -22.02 15.96 5.18
N SER A 266 -20.85 16.56 4.96
CA SER A 266 -20.72 17.96 4.55
C SER A 266 -20.19 18.16 3.12
N GLY A 267 -19.55 17.15 2.54
CA GLY A 267 -18.80 17.24 1.28
C GLY A 267 -17.47 18.01 1.40
N ALA A 268 -17.13 18.53 2.58
CA ALA A 268 -15.87 19.23 2.79
C ALA A 268 -14.71 18.23 2.85
N ALA A 269 -13.57 18.57 2.24
CA ALA A 269 -12.34 17.80 2.41
C ALA A 269 -11.96 17.70 3.91
N HIS A 270 -11.49 16.54 4.35
CA HIS A 270 -11.08 16.34 5.75
C HIS A 270 -10.01 17.32 6.21
N SER A 271 -9.15 17.79 5.30
CA SER A 271 -8.16 18.83 5.54
C SER A 271 -8.79 20.15 6.02
N HIS A 272 -9.93 20.54 5.46
CA HIS A 272 -10.72 21.70 5.90
C HIS A 272 -11.49 21.45 7.21
N LEU A 273 -11.60 20.18 7.62
CA LEU A 273 -12.11 19.77 8.94
C LEU A 273 -10.98 19.57 9.98
N GLY A 274 -9.75 19.89 9.61
CA GLY A 274 -8.58 19.87 10.49
C GLY A 274 -7.71 18.62 10.38
N MET A 275 -7.97 17.72 9.44
CA MET A 275 -7.15 16.52 9.19
C MET A 275 -5.87 16.85 8.44
N ILE A 276 -5.03 17.64 9.10
CA ILE A 276 -3.71 18.02 8.68
C ILE A 276 -2.73 17.86 9.83
N LYS A 277 -1.46 17.62 9.52
CA LYS A 277 -0.39 17.61 10.52
C LYS A 277 0.92 18.12 9.97
N ASN A 278 1.42 19.20 10.56
CA ASN A 278 2.79 19.66 10.33
C ASN A 278 3.77 18.69 10.98
N PHE A 279 4.85 18.37 10.27
CA PHE A 279 5.99 17.66 10.81
C PHE A 279 7.29 18.10 10.14
N THR A 280 8.41 17.72 10.73
CA THR A 280 9.75 18.05 10.25
C THR A 280 10.51 16.81 9.85
N VAL A 281 11.39 16.93 8.86
CA VAL A 281 12.37 15.89 8.51
C VAL A 281 13.74 16.45 8.86
N SER A 282 14.46 15.72 9.71
CA SER A 282 15.80 16.06 10.20
C SER A 282 16.82 15.03 9.74
N GLU A 283 18.09 15.43 9.66
CA GLU A 283 19.24 14.52 9.45
C GLU A 283 19.27 13.37 10.47
#